data_AF-A0A4S8HRQ0-F1
#
_entry.id   AF-A0A4S8HRQ0-F1
#
_cell.length_a   1.000
_cell.length_b   1.000
_cell.length_c   1.000
_cell.angle_alpha   90.00
_cell.angle_beta   90.00
_cell.angle_gamma   90.00
#
_symmetry.space_group_name_H-M   'P 1'
#
loop_
_entity.id
_entity.type
_entity.pdbx_description
1 polymer ?
#
loop_
_entity_poly.entity_id
_entity_poly.type
_entity_poly.pdbx_seq_one_letter_code
_entity_poly.pdbx_strand_id
1 'polypeptide(L)'
;MKTMTELFQKSRSNRPWPKKIIRQPISASYCGTNPLQKFTSIYILFTWCLPPFLLFGYKNCEHEFDNGRCIKCFWNGKESEYIHKLKNRNLNKSKKIMHVLAFLQNKYGETNIIINDHWEADREAIGLTDKTGQYLAYISTISNIDNNYFVALENPSAYNEMPYSPAGDFDNISLTELEKILIPHLKLRD
;
A
#
# COMPACT_ATOMS: atom_id res chain seq x y z
N MET A 1 27.35 23.92 30.41
CA MET A 1 25.90 23.89 30.07
C MET A 1 25.81 23.98 28.55
N LYS A 2 25.21 22.98 27.89
CA LYS A 2 25.00 23.00 26.44
C LYS A 2 23.57 23.46 26.15
N THR A 3 23.40 24.29 25.14
CA THR A 3 22.09 24.85 24.77
C THR A 3 21.21 23.79 24.09
N MET A 4 19.89 23.92 24.19
CA MET A 4 18.92 22.96 23.61
C MET A 4 19.09 22.76 22.10
N THR A 5 19.65 23.74 21.40
CA THR A 5 19.99 23.69 19.98
C THR A 5 21.15 22.72 19.70
N GLU A 6 22.13 22.62 20.61
CA GLU A 6 23.28 21.71 20.49
C GLU A 6 22.91 20.25 20.80
N LEU A 7 21.88 20.03 21.64
CA LEU A 7 21.33 18.69 21.89
C LEU A 7 20.56 18.16 20.68
N PHE A 8 19.93 19.04 19.90
CA PHE A 8 19.16 18.69 18.70
C PHE A 8 20.05 18.39 17.48
N GLN A 9 21.22 19.03 17.37
CA GLN A 9 22.20 18.69 16.32
C GLN A 9 22.93 17.37 16.62
N LYS A 10 23.16 17.05 17.89
CA LYS A 10 23.85 15.81 18.28
C LYS A 10 22.99 14.55 18.11
N SER A 11 21.66 14.67 18.10
CA SER A 11 20.75 13.55 17.79
C SER A 11 20.62 13.27 16.29
N ARG A 12 20.97 14.24 15.42
CA ARG A 12 20.98 14.08 13.96
C ARG A 12 22.22 13.36 13.43
N SER A 13 23.37 13.44 14.12
CA SER A 13 24.65 12.87 13.64
C SER A 13 24.85 11.38 13.95
N ASN A 14 24.04 10.78 14.82
CA ASN A 14 24.24 9.41 15.33
C ASN A 14 23.22 8.39 14.81
N ARG A 15 22.40 8.74 13.81
CA ARG A 15 21.56 7.74 13.13
C ARG A 15 22.39 7.06 12.04
N PRO A 16 22.72 5.76 12.17
CA PRO A 16 23.44 5.07 11.12
C PRO A 16 22.54 5.00 9.87
N TRP A 17 22.96 5.66 8.80
CA TRP A 17 22.44 5.40 7.47
C TRP A 17 22.67 3.91 7.16
N PRO A 18 21.65 3.10 6.83
CA PRO A 18 21.89 1.71 6.48
C PRO A 18 22.66 1.66 5.15
N LYS A 19 23.88 1.15 5.27
CA LYS A 19 24.77 0.78 4.16
C LYS A 19 24.03 -0.13 3.18
N LYS A 20 24.36 0.00 1.88
CA LYS A 20 23.98 -0.91 0.78
C LYS A 20 23.76 -2.34 1.25
N ILE A 21 22.53 -2.87 1.12
CA ILE A 21 22.26 -4.31 1.27
C ILE A 21 21.85 -4.86 -0.09
N ILE A 22 22.77 -5.64 -0.64
CA ILE A 22 22.60 -6.57 -1.75
C ILE A 22 21.54 -7.60 -1.32
N ARG A 23 20.43 -7.67 -2.07
CA ARG A 23 19.40 -8.70 -1.83
C ARG A 23 19.91 -10.04 -2.35
N GLN A 24 20.11 -11.02 -1.46
CA GLN A 24 20.20 -12.42 -1.85
C GLN A 24 18.79 -12.96 -2.16
N PRO A 25 18.64 -13.82 -3.18
CA PRO A 25 17.35 -14.44 -3.48
C PRO A 25 17.00 -15.51 -2.43
N ILE A 26 15.80 -15.38 -1.86
CA ILE A 26 15.21 -16.36 -0.94
C ILE A 26 14.85 -17.61 -1.74
N SER A 27 15.41 -18.75 -1.33
CA SER A 27 15.09 -20.07 -1.85
C SER A 27 13.67 -20.47 -1.45
N ALA A 28 12.86 -20.85 -2.43
CA ALA A 28 11.56 -21.46 -2.21
C ALA A 28 11.74 -22.84 -1.55
N SER A 29 11.14 -23.02 -0.37
CA SER A 29 10.97 -24.33 0.26
C SER A 29 9.89 -25.09 -0.48
N TYR A 30 10.30 -26.15 -1.17
CA TYR A 30 9.43 -27.07 -1.90
C TYR A 30 8.55 -27.85 -0.90
N CYS A 31 7.22 -27.75 -1.06
CA CYS A 31 6.31 -28.77 -0.56
C CYS A 31 6.56 -30.08 -1.34
N GLY A 32 6.83 -31.15 -0.60
CA GLY A 32 7.25 -32.43 -1.15
C GLY A 32 6.16 -33.14 -1.95
N THR A 33 6.57 -33.76 -3.05
CA THR A 33 6.44 -35.20 -3.31
C THR A 33 7.23 -35.51 -4.60
N ASN A 34 7.99 -36.60 -4.58
CA ASN A 34 8.67 -37.25 -5.72
C ASN A 34 8.55 -38.77 -5.45
N PRO A 35 8.75 -39.69 -6.41
CA PRO A 35 9.18 -39.47 -7.79
C PRO A 35 8.42 -40.31 -8.84
N LEU A 36 8.70 -40.02 -10.12
CA LEU A 36 8.84 -40.94 -11.27
C LEU A 36 8.15 -40.37 -12.52
N GLN A 37 8.91 -39.62 -13.33
CA GLN A 37 9.29 -40.04 -14.68
C GLN A 37 10.21 -38.99 -15.32
N LYS A 38 11.23 -39.50 -16.00
CA LYS A 38 12.39 -38.77 -16.51
C LYS A 38 12.11 -38.22 -17.92
N PHE A 39 12.34 -36.90 -18.08
CA PHE A 39 12.88 -36.18 -19.25
C PHE A 39 12.10 -36.26 -20.59
N THR A 40 11.92 -35.22 -21.41
CA THR A 40 12.68 -34.01 -21.72
C THR A 40 11.73 -32.96 -22.36
N SER A 41 11.95 -31.67 -22.10
CA SER A 41 11.83 -30.54 -23.05
C SER A 41 11.47 -29.25 -22.31
N ILE A 42 12.17 -28.19 -22.65
CA ILE A 42 12.53 -27.05 -21.79
C ILE A 42 11.42 -25.98 -21.66
N TYR A 43 10.15 -26.35 -21.87
CA TYR A 43 9.03 -25.41 -22.02
C TYR A 43 8.01 -25.37 -20.87
N ILE A 44 8.21 -26.10 -19.77
CA ILE A 44 7.13 -26.32 -18.76
C ILE A 44 7.31 -25.51 -17.46
N LEU A 45 8.33 -24.66 -17.31
CA LEU A 45 8.62 -24.04 -16.01
C LEU A 45 8.01 -22.66 -15.73
N PHE A 46 7.18 -22.10 -16.62
CA PHE A 46 6.57 -20.76 -16.41
C PHE A 46 5.03 -20.70 -16.51
N THR A 47 4.33 -21.83 -16.53
CA THR A 47 2.88 -21.87 -16.79
C THR A 47 2.01 -22.15 -15.56
N TRP A 48 2.58 -22.27 -14.36
CA TRP A 48 1.84 -22.74 -13.18
C TRP A 48 1.63 -21.69 -12.08
N CYS A 49 1.98 -20.42 -12.32
CA CYS A 49 1.77 -19.35 -11.34
C CYS A 49 1.08 -18.10 -11.92
N LEU A 50 0.54 -18.17 -13.14
CA LEU A 50 -0.25 -17.09 -13.71
C LEU A 50 -1.73 -17.28 -13.35
N PRO A 51 -2.40 -16.29 -12.74
CA PRO A 51 -3.83 -16.38 -12.45
C PRO A 51 -4.61 -16.61 -13.77
N PRO A 52 -5.64 -17.47 -13.80
CA PRO A 52 -6.33 -17.89 -15.03
C PRO A 52 -6.85 -16.74 -15.91
N PHE A 53 -7.12 -15.59 -15.29
CA PHE A 53 -7.51 -14.36 -15.98
C PHE A 53 -6.48 -13.90 -17.02
N LEU A 54 -5.18 -14.00 -16.72
CA LEU A 54 -4.11 -13.54 -17.61
C LEU A 54 -3.85 -14.52 -18.78
N LEU A 55 -4.20 -15.80 -18.61
CA LEU A 55 -3.94 -16.83 -19.61
C LEU A 55 -5.10 -17.06 -20.58
N PHE A 56 -6.34 -16.75 -20.19
CA PHE A 56 -7.52 -17.13 -20.97
C PHE A 56 -8.49 -16.00 -21.32
N GLY A 57 -8.25 -14.76 -20.89
CA GLY A 57 -9.05 -13.60 -21.31
C GLY A 57 -10.55 -13.70 -20.98
N TYR A 58 -10.93 -14.51 -19.98
CA TYR A 58 -12.32 -14.67 -19.60
C TYR A 58 -12.86 -13.35 -19.05
N LYS A 59 -13.96 -12.89 -19.63
CA LYS A 59 -14.74 -11.77 -19.10
C LYS A 59 -15.21 -12.11 -17.70
N ASN A 60 -15.28 -11.11 -16.82
CA ASN A 60 -15.89 -11.30 -15.50
C ASN A 60 -17.27 -11.95 -15.67
N CYS A 61 -17.50 -13.03 -14.94
CA CYS A 61 -18.75 -13.75 -15.00
C CYS A 61 -19.86 -12.88 -14.42
N GLU A 62 -20.91 -12.62 -15.21
CA GLU A 62 -22.18 -12.16 -14.66
C GLU A 62 -22.78 -13.30 -13.83
N HIS A 63 -22.66 -13.17 -12.51
CA HIS A 63 -22.98 -14.23 -11.57
C HIS A 63 -24.48 -14.37 -11.38
N GLU A 64 -25.01 -15.52 -11.81
CA GLU A 64 -26.33 -16.00 -11.45
C GLU A 64 -26.15 -17.17 -10.48
N PHE A 65 -26.81 -17.13 -9.33
CA PHE A 65 -26.60 -18.08 -8.23
C PHE A 65 -27.77 -19.05 -8.13
N ASP A 66 -27.47 -20.34 -8.06
CA ASP A 66 -28.40 -21.40 -7.69
C ASP A 66 -27.78 -22.22 -6.55
N ASN A 67 -28.59 -22.57 -5.54
CA ASN A 67 -28.14 -23.31 -4.36
C ASN A 67 -26.86 -22.73 -3.68
N GLY A 68 -26.72 -21.39 -3.71
CA GLY A 68 -25.60 -20.68 -3.07
C GLY A 68 -24.26 -20.74 -3.82
N ARG A 69 -24.24 -21.20 -5.08
CA ARG A 69 -23.07 -21.13 -5.97
C ARG A 69 -23.46 -20.56 -7.33
N CYS A 70 -22.54 -19.85 -7.96
CA CYS A 70 -22.77 -19.34 -9.29
C CYS A 70 -22.90 -20.50 -10.28
N ILE A 71 -23.96 -20.53 -11.09
CA ILE A 71 -24.22 -21.62 -12.05
C ILE A 71 -23.12 -21.74 -13.11
N LYS A 72 -22.38 -20.65 -13.38
CA LYS A 72 -21.34 -20.59 -14.42
C LYS A 72 -19.95 -20.90 -13.86
N CYS A 73 -19.55 -20.25 -12.77
CA CYS A 73 -18.18 -20.36 -12.23
C CYS A 73 -18.09 -21.10 -10.88
N PHE A 74 -19.21 -21.56 -10.34
CA PHE A 74 -19.32 -22.29 -9.06
C PHE A 74 -18.78 -21.55 -7.83
N TRP A 75 -18.36 -20.29 -7.98
CA TRP A 75 -18.01 -19.42 -6.86
C TRP A 75 -19.25 -19.20 -5.99
N ASN A 76 -19.06 -19.26 -4.68
CA ASN A 76 -20.14 -19.17 -3.69
C ASN A 76 -20.46 -17.72 -3.26
N GLY A 77 -19.90 -16.73 -3.95
CA GLY A 77 -20.05 -15.31 -3.62
C GLY A 77 -19.30 -14.88 -2.35
N LYS A 78 -18.65 -15.81 -1.65
CA LYS A 78 -17.89 -15.53 -0.44
C LYS A 78 -16.43 -15.29 -0.79
N GLU A 79 -15.90 -14.21 -0.27
CA GLU A 79 -14.47 -13.95 -0.28
C GLU A 79 -13.77 -14.69 0.87
N SER A 80 -12.48 -15.01 0.69
CA SER A 80 -11.69 -15.59 1.78
C SER A 80 -11.41 -14.54 2.84
N GLU A 81 -11.16 -14.98 4.08
CA GLU A 81 -10.75 -14.08 5.16
C GLU A 81 -9.48 -13.28 4.81
N TYR A 82 -8.59 -13.86 4.00
CA TYR A 82 -7.42 -13.17 3.46
C TYR A 82 -7.81 -12.00 2.54
N ILE A 83 -8.72 -12.23 1.58
CA ILE A 83 -9.23 -11.18 0.69
C ILE A 83 -10.03 -10.14 1.48
N HIS A 84 -10.83 -10.58 2.46
CA HIS A 84 -11.56 -9.69 3.36
C HIS A 84 -10.59 -8.82 4.18
N LYS A 85 -9.49 -9.36 4.73
CA LYS A 85 -8.45 -8.60 5.43
C LYS A 85 -7.66 -7.66 4.51
N LEU A 86 -7.53 -8.01 3.23
CA LEU A 86 -6.94 -7.12 2.23
C LEU A 86 -7.86 -5.95 1.88
N LYS A 87 -9.17 -6.18 1.84
CA LYS A 87 -10.20 -5.15 1.59
C LYS A 87 -10.45 -4.30 2.82
N ASN A 88 -10.78 -4.95 3.94
CA ASN A 88 -10.89 -4.39 5.28
C ASN A 88 -9.54 -4.52 5.98
N ARG A 89 -8.51 -3.80 5.51
CA ARG A 89 -7.24 -3.72 6.24
C ARG A 89 -7.57 -3.33 7.68
N ASN A 90 -7.43 -4.29 8.59
CA ASN A 90 -7.49 -4.04 10.02
C ASN A 90 -6.20 -3.29 10.36
N LEU A 91 -6.16 -2.03 9.94
CA LEU A 91 -5.01 -1.16 10.03
C LEU A 91 -4.72 -0.96 11.51
N ASN A 92 -3.57 -1.45 11.97
CA ASN A 92 -3.07 -1.15 13.29
C ASN A 92 -2.51 0.27 13.31
N LYS A 93 -3.37 1.27 13.18
CA LYS A 93 -3.04 2.69 13.15
C LYS A 93 -3.73 3.42 14.30
N SER A 94 -3.21 4.61 14.62
CA SER A 94 -3.76 5.45 15.67
C SER A 94 -5.15 5.95 15.28
N LYS A 95 -5.95 6.32 16.29
CA LYS A 95 -7.30 6.85 16.05
C LYS A 95 -7.28 8.09 15.16
N LYS A 96 -6.21 8.91 15.22
CA LYS A 96 -6.05 10.10 14.37
C LYS A 96 -5.86 9.72 12.90
N ILE A 97 -4.96 8.77 12.60
CA ILE A 97 -4.76 8.25 11.25
C ILE A 97 -6.04 7.61 10.71
N MET A 98 -6.71 6.79 11.52
CA MET A 98 -7.99 6.20 11.13
C MET A 98 -9.07 7.25 10.88
N HIS A 99 -9.10 8.34 11.65
CA HIS A 99 -10.02 9.45 11.44
C HIS A 99 -9.76 10.20 10.12
N VAL A 100 -8.48 10.46 9.78
CA VAL A 100 -8.11 11.04 8.47
C VAL A 100 -8.56 10.15 7.32
N LEU A 101 -8.28 8.84 7.43
CA LEU A 101 -8.65 7.88 6.39
C LEU A 101 -10.17 7.84 6.20
N ALA A 102 -10.93 7.72 7.29
CA ALA A 102 -12.39 7.73 7.24
C ALA A 102 -12.94 9.05 6.68
N PHE A 103 -12.38 10.19 7.08
CA PHE A 103 -12.75 11.51 6.56
C PHE A 103 -12.59 11.58 5.04
N LEU A 104 -11.43 11.17 4.52
CA LEU A 104 -11.14 11.23 3.09
C LEU A 104 -11.98 10.20 2.29
N GLN A 105 -12.10 8.97 2.78
CA GLN A 105 -12.86 7.92 2.10
C GLN A 105 -14.37 8.21 2.08
N ASN A 106 -14.93 8.75 3.17
CA ASN A 106 -16.34 9.13 3.21
C ASN A 106 -16.66 10.27 2.24
N LYS A 107 -15.72 11.20 2.04
CA LYS A 107 -15.94 12.37 1.20
C LYS A 107 -15.66 12.10 -0.28
N TYR A 108 -14.56 11.41 -0.59
CA TYR A 108 -14.09 11.22 -1.98
C TYR A 108 -14.32 9.79 -2.50
N GLY A 109 -14.84 8.89 -1.67
CA GLY A 109 -15.08 7.49 -2.02
C GLY A 109 -13.83 6.60 -1.85
N GLU A 110 -14.05 5.41 -1.30
CA GLU A 110 -12.99 4.42 -1.06
C GLU A 110 -12.25 3.97 -2.34
N THR A 111 -12.90 4.04 -3.50
CA THR A 111 -12.29 3.64 -4.79
C THR A 111 -11.34 4.69 -5.37
N ASN A 112 -11.42 5.94 -4.89
CA ASN A 112 -10.56 7.02 -5.36
C ASN A 112 -9.27 7.16 -4.53
N ILE A 113 -9.19 6.47 -3.39
CA ILE A 113 -8.06 6.54 -2.45
C ILE A 113 -7.60 5.13 -2.11
N ILE A 114 -6.40 4.77 -2.58
CA ILE A 114 -5.81 3.46 -2.35
C ILE A 114 -4.78 3.57 -1.22
N ILE A 115 -4.93 2.75 -0.18
CA ILE A 115 -3.94 2.68 0.89
C ILE A 115 -2.67 2.01 0.33
N ASN A 116 -1.59 2.76 0.25
CA ASN A 116 -0.26 2.27 -0.14
C ASN A 116 0.74 2.50 1.00
N ASP A 117 0.46 1.85 2.12
CA ASP A 117 1.28 1.95 3.33
C ASP A 117 2.27 0.78 3.41
N HIS A 118 3.54 1.10 3.60
CA HIS A 118 4.63 0.14 3.73
C HIS A 118 5.17 0.00 5.17
N TRP A 119 4.55 0.68 6.13
CA TRP A 119 5.06 0.83 7.50
C TRP A 119 4.07 0.27 8.53
N GLU A 120 3.95 -1.05 8.59
CA GLU A 120 2.99 -1.73 9.49
C GLU A 120 3.26 -1.49 10.98
N ALA A 121 4.52 -1.23 11.36
CA ALA A 121 4.92 -0.99 12.75
C ALA A 121 4.66 0.46 13.21
N ASP A 122 4.52 1.41 12.27
CA ASP A 122 4.27 2.79 12.60
C ASP A 122 2.76 3.04 12.64
N ARG A 123 2.23 3.33 13.82
CA ARG A 123 0.79 3.58 13.99
C ARG A 123 0.41 5.01 13.63
N GLU A 124 1.38 5.92 13.55
CA GLU A 124 1.17 7.36 13.39
C GLU A 124 1.45 7.82 11.96
N ALA A 125 1.69 6.91 11.01
CA ALA A 125 1.91 7.23 9.61
C ALA A 125 1.06 6.34 8.69
N ILE A 126 0.63 6.87 7.55
CA ILE A 126 -0.08 6.14 6.49
C ILE A 126 0.33 6.65 5.12
N GLY A 127 0.56 5.74 4.18
CA GLY A 127 0.72 6.06 2.76
C GLY A 127 -0.62 5.91 2.01
N LEU A 128 -1.01 6.93 1.26
CA LEU A 128 -2.21 6.95 0.42
C LEU A 128 -1.85 7.32 -1.02
N THR A 129 -2.52 6.69 -1.97
CA THR A 129 -2.35 6.97 -3.40
C THR A 129 -3.66 7.32 -4.06
N ASP A 130 -3.58 7.96 -5.21
CA ASP A 130 -4.69 8.11 -6.12
C ASP A 130 -5.14 6.75 -6.67
N LYS A 131 -6.32 6.69 -7.31
CA LYS A 131 -6.85 5.45 -7.91
C LYS A 131 -5.92 4.78 -8.94
N THR A 132 -4.98 5.52 -9.53
CA THR A 132 -4.01 4.96 -10.48
C THR A 132 -2.74 4.45 -9.82
N GLY A 133 -2.51 4.74 -8.54
CA GLY A 133 -1.31 4.38 -7.81
C GLY A 133 -0.06 5.16 -8.23
N GLN A 134 -0.22 6.28 -8.95
CA GLN A 134 0.89 7.07 -9.50
C GLN A 134 1.35 8.19 -8.57
N TYR A 135 0.41 8.77 -7.83
CA TYR A 135 0.68 9.88 -6.92
C TYR A 135 0.52 9.38 -5.50
N LEU A 136 1.54 9.60 -4.69
CA LEU A 136 1.62 9.10 -3.32
C LEU A 136 1.70 10.28 -2.35
N ALA A 137 1.03 10.13 -1.21
CA ALA A 137 1.14 11.02 -0.08
C ALA A 137 1.34 10.21 1.18
N TYR A 138 2.38 10.53 1.94
CA TYR A 138 2.61 10.01 3.27
C TYR A 138 2.11 11.02 4.29
N ILE A 139 1.15 10.62 5.11
CA ILE A 139 0.56 11.44 6.16
C ILE A 139 1.05 10.90 7.49
N SER A 140 1.54 11.76 8.37
CA SER A 140 1.91 11.37 9.73
C SER A 140 1.44 12.36 10.78
N THR A 141 1.24 11.87 12.00
CA THR A 141 0.90 12.67 13.17
C THR A 141 2.11 12.82 14.08
N ILE A 142 2.62 14.05 14.20
CA ILE A 142 3.72 14.38 15.10
C ILE A 142 3.08 15.03 16.32
N SER A 143 2.82 14.24 17.37
CA SER A 143 2.30 14.64 18.70
C SER A 143 0.81 14.42 19.00
N ASN A 144 0.49 14.52 20.30
CA ASN A 144 -0.88 14.50 20.82
C ASN A 144 -1.62 15.83 20.63
N ILE A 145 -0.98 16.85 20.05
CA ILE A 145 -1.63 18.13 19.75
C ILE A 145 -2.61 17.92 18.60
N ASP A 146 -3.83 18.45 18.73
CA ASP A 146 -4.84 18.36 17.68
C ASP A 146 -4.48 19.24 16.49
N ASN A 147 -4.85 18.79 15.28
CA ASN A 147 -4.61 19.50 14.02
C ASN A 147 -3.15 19.78 13.68
N ASN A 148 -2.25 18.84 13.99
CA ASN A 148 -0.84 18.89 13.63
C ASN A 148 -0.48 17.64 12.80
N TYR A 149 -0.77 17.73 11.50
CA TYR A 149 -0.38 16.71 10.53
C TYR A 149 0.90 17.14 9.82
N PHE A 150 1.70 16.15 9.45
CA PHE A 150 2.76 16.26 8.46
C PHE A 150 2.34 15.49 7.22
N VAL A 151 2.62 16.02 6.03
CA VAL A 151 2.43 15.30 4.77
C VAL A 151 3.64 15.47 3.85
N ALA A 152 4.13 14.36 3.32
CA ALA A 152 5.12 14.33 2.24
C ALA A 152 4.46 13.79 0.97
N LEU A 153 4.61 14.53 -0.12
CA LEU A 153 4.06 14.24 -1.43
C LEU A 153 5.14 13.61 -2.30
N GLU A 154 4.76 12.62 -3.09
CA GLU A 154 5.63 12.03 -4.10
C GLU A 154 4.89 11.90 -5.45
N ASN A 155 5.62 12.25 -6.52
CA ASN A 155 5.19 12.13 -7.91
C ASN A 155 5.74 10.83 -8.52
N PRO A 156 5.16 10.36 -9.64
CA PRO A 156 5.81 9.34 -10.47
C PRO A 156 7.23 9.74 -10.80
N SER A 157 8.18 8.84 -10.62
CA SER A 157 9.55 9.08 -11.04
C SER A 157 9.67 9.11 -12.56
N ALA A 158 10.50 10.03 -13.08
CA ALA A 158 10.89 10.03 -14.48
C ALA A 158 11.93 8.92 -14.80
N TYR A 159 12.57 8.36 -13.77
CA TYR A 159 13.62 7.36 -13.87
C TYR A 159 13.14 6.03 -13.29
N ASN A 160 13.28 4.93 -14.04
CA ASN A 160 12.78 3.60 -13.69
C ASN A 160 13.51 2.93 -12.49
N GLU A 161 14.43 3.62 -11.82
CA GLU A 161 15.18 3.07 -10.67
C GLU A 161 14.40 3.15 -9.36
N MET A 162 13.52 4.15 -9.21
CA MET A 162 12.60 4.29 -8.07
C MET A 162 11.21 4.63 -8.59
N PRO A 163 10.12 4.10 -8.00
CA PRO A 163 8.77 4.34 -8.51
C PRO A 163 8.31 5.80 -8.31
N TYR A 164 8.85 6.48 -7.30
CA TYR A 164 8.42 7.82 -6.89
C TYR A 164 9.58 8.80 -6.73
N SER A 165 9.28 10.09 -6.80
CA SER A 165 10.20 11.20 -6.57
C SER A 165 9.55 12.27 -5.67
N PRO A 166 10.30 12.92 -4.75
CA PRO A 166 9.73 13.92 -3.85
C PRO A 166 9.05 15.07 -4.61
N ALA A 167 7.85 15.44 -4.16
CA ALA A 167 7.01 16.48 -4.76
C ALA A 167 6.67 17.64 -3.80
N GLY A 168 7.09 17.55 -2.54
CA GLY A 168 6.92 18.58 -1.53
C GLY A 168 6.58 18.01 -0.17
N ASP A 169 6.81 18.78 0.88
CA ASP A 169 6.48 18.42 2.26
C ASP A 169 5.88 19.61 3.01
N PHE A 170 4.94 19.30 3.90
CA PHE A 170 4.21 20.28 4.70
C PHE A 170 4.10 19.77 6.12
N ASP A 171 4.37 20.65 7.08
CA ASP A 171 4.38 20.33 8.50
C ASP A 171 3.43 21.27 9.26
N ASN A 172 2.92 20.81 10.39
CA ASN A 172 2.02 21.57 11.27
C ASN A 172 0.79 22.13 10.55
N ILE A 173 0.13 21.28 9.77
CA ILE A 173 -1.10 21.63 9.04
C ILE A 173 -2.34 21.01 9.70
N SER A 174 -3.46 21.72 9.60
CA SER A 174 -4.78 21.24 10.03
C SER A 174 -5.38 20.21 9.08
N LEU A 175 -6.45 19.52 9.50
CA LEU A 175 -7.16 18.55 8.64
C LEU A 175 -7.69 19.19 7.34
N THR A 176 -8.18 20.43 7.44
CA THR A 176 -8.70 21.19 6.29
C THR A 176 -7.58 21.59 5.32
N GLU A 177 -6.40 21.93 5.82
CA GLU A 177 -5.24 22.24 4.97
C GLU A 177 -4.65 20.97 4.34
N LEU A 178 -4.57 19.89 5.11
CA LEU A 178 -4.20 18.56 4.61
C LEU A 178 -5.10 18.17 3.43
N GLU A 179 -6.41 18.31 3.58
CA GLU A 179 -7.37 18.07 2.50
C GLU A 179 -7.07 18.93 1.26
N LYS A 180 -6.89 20.25 1.43
CA LYS A 180 -6.60 21.17 0.33
C LYS A 180 -5.33 20.81 -0.45
N ILE A 181 -4.34 20.24 0.23
CA ILE A 181 -3.09 19.77 -0.39
C ILE A 181 -3.31 18.44 -1.13
N LEU A 182 -4.05 17.50 -0.52
CA LEU A 182 -4.27 16.16 -1.07
C LEU A 182 -5.19 16.15 -2.29
N ILE A 183 -6.22 17.00 -2.35
CA ILE A 183 -7.15 17.07 -3.48
C ILE A 183 -6.41 17.20 -4.83
N PRO A 184 -5.57 18.24 -5.05
CA PRO A 184 -4.89 18.39 -6.32
C PRO A 184 -3.80 17.32 -6.53
N HIS A 185 -3.10 16.90 -5.48
CA HIS A 185 -1.99 15.93 -5.60
C HIS A 185 -2.47 14.53 -5.95
N LEU A 186 -3.44 14.01 -5.20
CA LEU A 186 -4.02 12.68 -5.41
C LEU A 186 -5.17 12.70 -6.44
N LYS A 187 -5.42 13.83 -7.09
CA LYS A 187 -6.46 14.01 -8.13
C LYS A 187 -7.85 13.54 -7.65
N LEU A 188 -8.17 13.84 -6.39
CA LEU A 188 -9.44 13.45 -5.77
C LEU A 188 -10.60 14.20 -6.42
N ARG A 189 -11.76 13.55 -6.50
CA ARG A 189 -13.00 14.10 -7.06
C ARG A 189 -14.14 13.74 -6.11
N ASP A 190 -15.03 14.70 -5.91
CA ASP A 190 -16.31 14.50 -5.21
C ASP A 190 -17.27 13.64 -6.05
#